data_AF-A0A2E1ATW0-F1
#
_entry.id   AF-A0A2E1ATW0-F1
#
_cell.length_a   1.000
_cell.length_b   1.000
_cell.length_c   1.000
_cell.angle_alpha   90.00
_cell.angle_beta   90.00
_cell.angle_gamma   90.00
#
_symmetry.space_group_name_H-M   'P 1'
#
loop_
_entity.id
_entity.type
_entity.pdbx_description
1 polymer ?
#
loop_
_entity_poly.entity_id
_entity_poly.type
_entity_poly.pdbx_seq_one_letter_code
_entity_poly.pdbx_strand_id
1 'polypeptide(L)'
;MKSMSVKINMIKALALIIFSVLPTQSCKNKKQESNGEPETYSYPQIATGQVEVYDGNGNVISDLHPGDSLFGQDGNYLKGKKMSFKKNEDGTVTDLNTGLMWQAIPTTEGFDWNDAKEYCENLQLGGYDDWRMPTLKELFSISDFSSGWPYLDTTYFSLVDNETVDKSEQYWSSNTYVGHTEEGQYNAAFGVNHATGHIKAYAAKAPEGGMPQGPPPAGNNPPQGVNPGDNGNPPNPGQGGQRPTGNPMLKHVRAVRGEVYGVNDFHDNGDGTITDRATGLMWAKYDNKKGVDWVEALYYAENLELAGYTDWRLPNVKELQGIVDYSYAPGAKDPTLDGPAIDPMFDCSEIVNENGDKDYPYYWTSTSARFQKGKPYYYAWYVAAGRAVNPLGLDFHGAGAVRFDTKHENGPAGEGGERYYNYVRVVRDVK
;
A
#
# COMPACT_ATOMS: atom_id res chain seq x y z
N MET A 1 89.95 11.19 -28.75
CA MET A 1 89.94 10.06 -29.70
C MET A 1 88.50 9.73 -30.03
N LYS A 2 88.16 9.66 -31.33
CA LYS A 2 87.06 8.89 -31.96
C LYS A 2 85.65 9.05 -31.36
N SER A 3 84.55 9.24 -32.08
CA SER A 3 84.28 9.13 -33.53
C SER A 3 82.76 9.26 -33.69
N MET A 4 82.32 10.09 -34.65
CA MET A 4 81.15 9.92 -35.55
C MET A 4 79.72 9.86 -34.95
N SER A 5 78.64 10.32 -35.59
CA SER A 5 78.38 11.17 -36.77
C SER A 5 76.84 11.19 -36.98
N VAL A 6 76.25 12.34 -37.37
CA VAL A 6 75.12 12.51 -38.34
C VAL A 6 73.73 11.94 -37.96
N LYS A 7 72.55 12.54 -38.18
CA LYS A 7 71.94 13.79 -38.73
C LYS A 7 70.49 13.80 -38.15
N ILE A 8 69.73 14.90 -38.08
CA ILE A 8 68.84 15.41 -39.15
C ILE A 8 68.16 16.69 -38.60
N ASN A 9 68.10 17.74 -39.43
CA ASN A 9 67.38 19.00 -39.19
C ASN A 9 65.86 18.80 -39.20
N MET A 10 65.14 19.50 -38.31
CA MET A 10 63.88 20.16 -38.70
C MET A 10 63.53 21.32 -37.74
N ILE A 11 63.77 22.53 -38.27
CA ILE A 11 63.05 23.80 -38.10
C ILE A 11 62.13 23.92 -36.86
N LYS A 12 62.52 24.77 -35.91
CA LYS A 12 61.59 25.47 -35.00
C LYS A 12 61.96 26.94 -34.94
N ALA A 13 61.14 27.78 -35.55
CA ALA A 13 61.27 29.23 -35.48
C ALA A 13 60.73 29.73 -34.14
N LEU A 14 61.56 30.54 -33.48
CA LEU A 14 61.33 31.20 -32.21
C LEU A 14 60.59 32.52 -32.46
N ALA A 15 59.47 32.76 -31.77
CA ALA A 15 58.87 34.09 -31.69
C ALA A 15 58.63 34.45 -30.23
N LEU A 16 59.33 35.50 -29.80
CA LEU A 16 59.30 36.14 -28.50
C LEU A 16 57.98 36.91 -28.35
N ILE A 17 57.16 36.63 -27.32
CA ILE A 17 56.00 37.46 -26.98
C ILE A 17 56.05 37.84 -25.51
N ILE A 18 55.96 39.15 -25.31
CA ILE A 18 56.10 39.93 -24.09
C ILE A 18 54.87 39.74 -23.18
N PHE A 19 55.11 39.57 -21.89
CA PHE A 19 54.08 39.52 -20.85
C PHE A 19 53.36 40.86 -20.71
N SER A 20 52.05 40.88 -20.96
CA SER A 20 51.14 41.94 -20.51
C SER A 20 50.12 41.31 -19.55
N VAL A 21 50.20 41.68 -18.27
CA VAL A 21 49.21 41.30 -17.25
C VAL A 21 47.98 42.18 -17.43
N LEU A 22 46.83 41.58 -17.71
CA LEU A 22 45.51 42.20 -17.64
C LEU A 22 44.68 41.47 -16.57
N PRO A 23 43.96 42.18 -15.69
CA PRO A 23 43.11 41.56 -14.68
C PRO A 23 41.85 41.00 -15.33
N THR A 24 41.64 39.68 -15.28
CA THR A 24 40.35 39.07 -15.63
C THR A 24 39.37 39.30 -14.48
N GLN A 25 38.39 40.17 -14.71
CA GLN A 25 37.16 40.20 -13.90
C GLN A 25 36.48 38.83 -13.97
N SER A 26 36.36 38.19 -12.82
CA SER A 26 35.54 37.00 -12.65
C SER A 26 34.06 37.39 -12.81
N CYS A 27 33.48 37.07 -13.96
CA CYS A 27 32.03 37.01 -14.09
C CYS A 27 31.51 35.86 -13.22
N LYS A 28 31.01 36.20 -12.03
CA LYS A 28 30.15 35.30 -11.25
C LYS A 28 28.91 35.02 -12.10
N ASN A 29 28.84 33.84 -12.70
CA ASN A 29 27.58 33.29 -13.20
C ASN A 29 26.66 33.13 -11.99
N LYS A 30 25.64 34.00 -11.89
CA LYS A 30 24.48 33.76 -11.05
C LYS A 30 23.85 32.46 -11.54
N LYS A 31 23.86 31.42 -10.70
CA LYS A 31 22.98 30.26 -10.88
C LYS A 31 21.56 30.81 -11.01
N GLN A 32 20.98 30.59 -12.18
CA GLN A 32 19.59 30.82 -12.44
C GLN A 32 18.85 29.75 -11.63
N GLU A 33 18.17 30.15 -10.56
CA GLU A 33 17.19 29.31 -9.88
C GLU A 33 16.12 28.97 -10.92
N SER A 34 16.16 27.75 -11.45
CA SER A 34 15.00 27.20 -12.13
C SER A 34 13.95 27.00 -11.03
N ASN A 35 12.90 27.80 -11.06
CA ASN A 35 11.63 27.41 -10.45
C ASN A 35 11.23 26.11 -11.15
N GLY A 36 11.60 24.97 -10.55
CA GLY A 36 11.26 23.65 -11.04
C GLY A 36 9.75 23.53 -11.05
N GLU A 37 9.18 23.10 -12.18
CA GLU A 37 7.83 22.56 -12.17
C GLU A 37 7.77 21.46 -11.10
N PRO A 38 6.68 21.37 -10.32
CA PRO A 38 6.57 20.33 -9.31
C PRO A 38 6.73 18.96 -9.97
N GLU A 39 7.63 18.12 -9.44
CA GLU A 39 7.81 16.77 -9.96
C GLU A 39 6.47 16.04 -9.96
N THR A 40 5.98 15.69 -11.15
CA THR A 40 4.75 14.93 -11.32
C THR A 40 5.09 13.44 -11.37
N TYR A 41 4.93 12.77 -10.23
CA TYR A 41 5.03 11.32 -10.13
C TYR A 41 3.79 10.63 -10.73
N SER A 42 4.00 9.60 -11.54
CA SER A 42 2.92 8.80 -12.16
C SER A 42 2.16 7.95 -11.15
N TYR A 43 2.79 7.62 -10.03
CA TYR A 43 2.18 6.98 -8.87
C TYR A 43 2.29 7.91 -7.66
N PRO A 44 1.35 8.86 -7.50
CA PRO A 44 1.36 9.75 -6.35
C PRO A 44 1.05 8.98 -5.06
N GLN A 45 1.96 9.00 -4.10
CA GLN A 45 1.71 8.43 -2.77
C GLN A 45 0.61 9.20 -2.04
N ILE A 46 -0.37 8.48 -1.50
CA ILE A 46 -1.49 9.06 -0.75
C ILE A 46 -1.22 8.91 0.74
N ALA A 47 -1.43 9.99 1.50
CA ALA A 47 -1.29 9.99 2.94
C ALA A 47 -2.31 9.04 3.61
N THR A 48 -1.94 8.50 4.77
CA THR A 48 -2.79 7.61 5.55
C THR A 48 -3.92 8.35 6.25
N GLY A 49 -3.73 9.65 6.54
CA GLY A 49 -4.64 10.46 7.36
C GLY A 49 -4.29 10.47 8.85
N GLN A 50 -3.30 9.69 9.28
CA GLN A 50 -2.79 9.74 10.66
C GLN A 50 -1.90 10.97 10.84
N VAL A 51 -2.19 11.76 11.88
CA VAL A 51 -1.48 13.01 12.18
C VAL A 51 -0.94 13.08 13.61
N GLU A 52 -1.38 12.17 14.47
CA GLU A 52 -0.95 12.07 15.86
C GLU A 52 0.09 10.96 16.00
N VAL A 53 0.81 11.01 17.11
CA VAL A 53 1.77 9.98 17.52
C VAL A 53 1.34 9.37 18.84
N TYR A 54 1.71 8.11 19.07
CA TYR A 54 1.17 7.30 20.16
C TYR A 54 2.26 6.57 20.93
N ASP A 55 2.03 6.37 22.23
CA ASP A 55 2.86 5.47 23.04
C ASP A 55 2.56 3.98 22.76
N GLY A 56 3.29 3.08 23.42
CA GLY A 56 3.07 1.63 23.33
C GLY A 56 1.71 1.17 23.87
N ASN A 57 1.09 1.96 24.74
CA ASN A 57 -0.26 1.72 25.28
C ASN A 57 -1.35 2.41 24.45
N GLY A 58 -1.01 2.99 23.29
CA GLY A 58 -1.95 3.61 22.39
C GLY A 58 -2.53 4.94 22.84
N ASN A 59 -1.93 5.61 23.82
CA ASN A 59 -2.28 6.98 24.19
C ASN A 59 -1.60 7.97 23.25
N VAL A 60 -2.27 9.08 22.95
CA VAL A 60 -1.68 10.19 22.20
C VAL A 60 -0.55 10.80 23.03
N ILE A 61 0.60 11.06 22.41
CA ILE A 61 1.73 11.76 23.02
C ILE A 61 2.12 12.96 22.14
N SER A 62 2.86 13.91 22.70
CA SER A 62 3.31 15.12 21.99
C SER A 62 4.81 15.32 22.15
N ASP A 63 5.36 16.28 21.42
CA ASP A 63 6.73 16.78 21.61
C ASP A 63 7.83 15.71 21.45
N LEU A 64 7.62 14.75 20.55
CA LEU A 64 8.67 13.82 20.13
C LEU A 64 9.65 14.52 19.17
N HIS A 65 10.93 14.36 19.45
CA HIS A 65 12.03 14.92 18.67
C HIS A 65 12.89 13.79 18.06
N PRO A 66 13.61 14.06 16.96
CA PRO A 66 14.60 13.12 16.44
C PRO A 66 15.56 12.65 17.55
N GLY A 67 15.70 11.33 17.69
CA GLY A 67 16.47 10.68 18.76
C GLY A 67 15.64 10.12 19.91
N ASP A 68 14.37 10.52 20.06
CA ASP A 68 13.44 9.89 21.00
C ASP A 68 13.05 8.49 20.51
N SER A 69 12.86 7.54 21.43
CA SER A 69 12.62 6.12 21.09
C SER A 69 11.33 5.87 20.32
N LEU A 70 10.36 6.78 20.40
CA LEU A 70 9.07 6.70 19.71
C LEU A 70 8.96 7.65 18.53
N PHE A 71 10.03 8.39 18.19
CA PHE A 71 10.06 9.23 17.00
C PHE A 71 10.15 8.35 15.73
N GLY A 72 9.58 8.84 14.63
CA GLY A 72 9.58 8.16 13.34
C GLY A 72 8.25 7.51 12.96
N GLN A 73 7.19 7.81 13.71
CA GLN A 73 5.83 7.38 13.41
C GLN A 73 5.26 8.14 12.21
N ASP A 74 4.16 7.64 11.65
CA ASP A 74 3.45 8.27 10.53
C ASP A 74 3.11 9.75 10.83
N GLY A 75 2.63 10.01 12.05
CA GLY A 75 2.32 11.35 12.56
C GLY A 75 3.53 12.30 12.68
N ASN A 76 4.77 11.79 12.69
CA ASN A 76 5.97 12.64 12.68
C ASN A 76 6.32 13.11 11.26
N TYR A 77 6.12 12.25 10.26
CA TYR A 77 6.59 12.48 8.90
C TYR A 77 5.51 12.99 7.94
N LEU A 78 4.24 12.64 8.18
CA LEU A 78 3.07 13.09 7.42
C LEU A 78 3.24 12.96 5.90
N LYS A 79 3.71 11.78 5.46
CA LYS A 79 4.11 11.54 4.07
C LYS A 79 2.91 11.24 3.17
N GLY A 80 3.09 11.54 1.88
CA GLY A 80 2.06 11.40 0.86
C GLY A 80 1.15 12.62 0.72
N LYS A 81 0.38 12.65 -0.37
CA LYS A 81 -0.64 13.68 -0.63
C LYS A 81 -1.86 13.42 0.23
N LYS A 82 -2.36 14.46 0.89
CA LYS A 82 -3.65 14.39 1.60
C LYS A 82 -4.74 13.91 0.62
N MET A 83 -5.55 12.93 1.07
CA MET A 83 -6.71 12.47 0.31
C MET A 83 -7.60 13.65 -0.08
N SER A 84 -8.04 13.67 -1.35
CA SER A 84 -8.79 14.78 -1.92
C SER A 84 -9.82 14.25 -2.90
N PHE A 85 -11.10 14.41 -2.54
CA PHE A 85 -12.21 13.82 -3.26
C PHE A 85 -13.24 14.88 -3.65
N LYS A 86 -13.93 14.67 -4.76
CA LYS A 86 -15.06 15.46 -5.23
C LYS A 86 -16.26 14.57 -5.50
N LYS A 87 -17.41 14.84 -4.88
CA LYS A 87 -18.69 14.21 -5.25
C LYS A 87 -19.22 14.83 -6.54
N ASN A 88 -19.74 14.02 -7.46
CA ASN A 88 -20.19 14.47 -8.79
C ASN A 88 -21.73 14.52 -8.95
N GLU A 89 -22.50 14.39 -7.88
CA GLU A 89 -23.99 14.42 -7.87
C GLU A 89 -24.68 13.36 -8.77
N ASP A 90 -23.93 12.44 -9.34
CA ASP A 90 -24.37 11.41 -10.30
C ASP A 90 -24.14 9.97 -9.79
N GLY A 91 -23.91 9.83 -8.48
CA GLY A 91 -23.53 8.57 -7.84
C GLY A 91 -22.04 8.24 -7.90
N THR A 92 -21.19 9.15 -8.40
CA THR A 92 -19.74 8.96 -8.47
C THR A 92 -18.94 9.92 -7.57
N VAL A 93 -17.71 9.53 -7.26
CA VAL A 93 -16.70 10.34 -6.57
C VAL A 93 -15.43 10.36 -7.41
N THR A 94 -14.89 11.55 -7.67
CA THR A 94 -13.57 11.72 -8.30
C THR A 94 -12.49 11.88 -7.23
N ASP A 95 -11.44 11.09 -7.33
CA ASP A 95 -10.18 11.28 -6.60
C ASP A 95 -9.30 12.28 -7.35
N LEU A 96 -9.07 13.44 -6.73
CA LEU A 96 -8.34 14.56 -7.32
C LEU A 96 -6.81 14.34 -7.30
N ASN A 97 -6.31 13.35 -6.57
CA ASN A 97 -4.89 13.01 -6.57
C ASN A 97 -4.54 12.01 -7.67
N THR A 98 -5.38 11.01 -7.89
CA THR A 98 -5.12 9.91 -8.83
C THR A 98 -5.81 10.11 -10.18
N GLY A 99 -6.83 10.96 -10.25
CA GLY A 99 -7.68 11.11 -11.42
C GLY A 99 -8.72 9.99 -11.58
N LEU A 100 -8.71 8.98 -10.69
CA LEU A 100 -9.69 7.91 -10.69
C LEU A 100 -11.08 8.43 -10.35
N MET A 101 -12.09 7.79 -10.95
CA MET A 101 -13.48 8.00 -10.58
C MET A 101 -14.07 6.69 -10.06
N TRP A 102 -14.83 6.81 -8.99
CA TRP A 102 -15.30 5.71 -8.18
C TRP A 102 -16.82 5.70 -8.10
N GLN A 103 -17.40 4.51 -8.05
CA GLN A 103 -18.74 4.32 -7.55
C GLN A 103 -18.82 4.78 -6.08
N ALA A 104 -19.72 5.72 -5.76
CA ALA A 104 -19.83 6.28 -4.41
C ALA A 104 -20.49 5.32 -3.40
N ILE A 105 -21.52 4.60 -3.85
CA ILE A 105 -22.30 3.64 -3.06
C ILE A 105 -22.04 2.24 -3.63
N PRO A 106 -21.46 1.32 -2.86
CA PRO A 106 -21.15 -0.02 -3.34
C PRO A 106 -22.40 -0.87 -3.51
N THR A 107 -22.21 -2.10 -4.01
CA THR A 107 -23.28 -3.09 -4.10
C THR A 107 -23.77 -3.54 -2.73
N THR A 108 -25.08 -3.66 -2.54
CA THR A 108 -25.67 -4.18 -1.30
C THR A 108 -25.57 -5.69 -1.18
N GLU A 109 -25.75 -6.40 -2.29
CA GLU A 109 -25.46 -7.83 -2.38
C GLU A 109 -23.96 -8.08 -2.51
N GLY A 110 -23.57 -9.30 -2.13
CA GLY A 110 -22.23 -9.81 -2.37
C GLY A 110 -22.20 -10.71 -3.60
N PHE A 111 -21.06 -10.73 -4.27
CA PHE A 111 -20.78 -11.48 -5.50
C PHE A 111 -19.63 -12.45 -5.27
N ASP A 112 -19.59 -13.54 -6.04
CA ASP A 112 -18.32 -14.23 -6.24
C ASP A 112 -17.37 -13.37 -7.10
N TRP A 113 -16.12 -13.79 -7.22
CA TRP A 113 -15.11 -12.94 -7.87
C TRP A 113 -15.37 -12.72 -9.37
N ASN A 114 -15.91 -13.71 -10.09
CA ASN A 114 -16.19 -13.56 -11.52
C ASN A 114 -17.43 -12.69 -11.75
N ASP A 115 -18.51 -12.94 -10.99
CA ASP A 115 -19.73 -12.15 -11.09
C ASP A 115 -19.48 -10.69 -10.70
N ALA A 116 -18.59 -10.45 -9.73
CA ALA A 116 -18.16 -9.11 -9.34
C ALA A 116 -17.44 -8.37 -10.48
N LYS A 117 -16.63 -9.10 -11.25
CA LYS A 117 -15.92 -8.56 -12.41
C LYS A 117 -16.90 -8.23 -13.52
N GLU A 118 -17.82 -9.14 -13.81
CA GLU A 118 -18.89 -8.95 -14.79
C GLU A 118 -19.81 -7.77 -14.42
N TYR A 119 -20.13 -7.61 -13.13
CA TYR A 119 -20.88 -6.45 -12.64
C TYR A 119 -20.18 -5.14 -13.00
N CYS A 120 -18.87 -5.03 -12.75
CA CYS A 120 -18.12 -3.82 -13.07
C CYS A 120 -18.10 -3.54 -14.58
N GLU A 121 -17.80 -4.56 -15.39
CA GLU A 121 -17.67 -4.44 -16.85
C GLU A 121 -19.00 -4.09 -17.54
N ASN A 122 -20.14 -4.33 -16.89
CA ASN A 122 -21.48 -4.00 -17.39
C ASN A 122 -22.11 -2.77 -16.71
N LEU A 123 -21.45 -2.15 -15.73
CA LEU A 123 -22.00 -1.02 -14.99
C LEU A 123 -22.15 0.19 -15.90
N GLN A 124 -23.33 0.83 -15.85
CA GLN A 124 -23.57 2.16 -16.42
C GLN A 124 -23.90 3.12 -15.29
N LEU A 125 -23.02 4.07 -15.01
CA LEU A 125 -23.13 5.00 -13.89
C LEU A 125 -22.48 6.34 -14.24
N GLY A 126 -23.11 7.45 -13.85
CA GLY A 126 -22.59 8.80 -14.12
C GLY A 126 -22.46 9.16 -15.61
N GLY A 127 -23.14 8.43 -16.49
CA GLY A 127 -22.99 8.57 -17.95
C GLY A 127 -21.77 7.86 -18.54
N TYR A 128 -21.14 6.95 -17.79
CA TYR A 128 -19.98 6.16 -18.21
C TYR A 128 -20.27 4.66 -18.18
N ASP A 129 -19.60 3.92 -19.06
CA ASP A 129 -19.71 2.48 -19.28
C ASP A 129 -18.34 1.76 -19.33
N ASP A 130 -17.25 2.46 -18.99
CA ASP A 130 -15.86 1.97 -18.93
C ASP A 130 -15.42 1.61 -17.51
N TRP A 131 -16.38 1.14 -16.70
CA TRP A 131 -16.14 0.74 -15.30
C TRP A 131 -15.41 -0.60 -15.23
N ARG A 132 -14.56 -0.75 -14.21
CA ARG A 132 -13.78 -1.96 -13.96
C ARG A 132 -13.66 -2.26 -12.47
N MET A 133 -13.34 -3.52 -12.18
CA MET A 133 -12.96 -3.92 -10.84
C MET A 133 -11.62 -3.26 -10.48
N PRO A 134 -11.51 -2.64 -9.29
CA PRO A 134 -10.29 -1.98 -8.86
C PRO A 134 -9.19 -2.98 -8.50
N THR A 135 -7.93 -2.58 -8.66
CA THR A 135 -6.80 -3.26 -8.05
C THR A 135 -6.77 -3.02 -6.53
N LEU A 136 -5.96 -3.79 -5.81
CA LEU A 136 -5.75 -3.57 -4.37
C LEU A 136 -5.13 -2.22 -4.06
N LYS A 137 -4.12 -1.79 -4.83
CA LYS A 137 -3.49 -0.48 -4.64
C LYS A 137 -4.50 0.65 -4.84
N GLU A 138 -5.44 0.49 -5.76
CA GLU A 138 -6.54 1.43 -5.98
C GLU A 138 -7.54 1.42 -4.81
N LEU A 139 -8.06 0.26 -4.39
CA LEU A 139 -8.97 0.21 -3.23
C LEU A 139 -8.29 0.73 -1.97
N PHE A 140 -7.02 0.40 -1.75
CA PHE A 140 -6.32 0.80 -0.55
C PHE A 140 -5.94 2.29 -0.54
N SER A 141 -5.85 2.94 -1.71
CA SER A 141 -5.54 4.37 -1.80
C SER A 141 -6.62 5.24 -1.14
N ILE A 142 -7.89 4.79 -1.16
CA ILE A 142 -9.03 5.48 -0.55
C ILE A 142 -9.26 5.15 0.93
N SER A 143 -8.50 4.21 1.52
CA SER A 143 -8.60 3.89 2.94
C SER A 143 -8.10 5.05 3.82
N ASP A 144 -8.82 5.40 4.88
CA ASP A 144 -8.46 6.46 5.82
C ASP A 144 -8.13 5.89 7.21
N PHE A 145 -6.91 6.12 7.68
CA PHE A 145 -6.37 5.64 8.95
C PHE A 145 -6.43 6.67 10.07
N SER A 146 -7.07 7.83 9.84
CA SER A 146 -7.20 8.91 10.82
C SER A 146 -7.93 8.49 12.10
N SER A 147 -8.90 7.57 12.00
CA SER A 147 -9.92 7.39 13.04
C SER A 147 -10.17 5.96 13.51
N GLY A 148 -9.57 4.92 12.93
CA GLY A 148 -10.01 3.53 13.17
C GLY A 148 -11.29 3.22 12.41
N TRP A 149 -12.08 2.25 12.84
CA TRP A 149 -13.27 1.80 12.12
C TRP A 149 -14.33 2.92 11.98
N PRO A 150 -14.86 3.17 10.77
CA PRO A 150 -14.43 2.59 9.50
C PRO A 150 -13.16 3.25 8.95
N TYR A 151 -12.28 2.46 8.33
CA TYR A 151 -11.07 2.94 7.68
C TYR A 151 -11.36 3.52 6.28
N LEU A 152 -12.34 4.43 6.21
CA LEU A 152 -12.86 5.05 4.99
C LEU A 152 -13.49 6.40 5.33
N ASP A 153 -13.28 7.42 4.49
CA ASP A 153 -13.98 8.69 4.64
C ASP A 153 -15.44 8.56 4.18
N THR A 154 -16.33 8.33 5.15
CA THR A 154 -17.76 8.17 4.90
C THR A 154 -18.47 9.47 4.50
N THR A 155 -17.76 10.60 4.51
CA THR A 155 -18.24 11.82 3.88
C THR A 155 -18.32 11.64 2.38
N TYR A 156 -17.43 10.87 1.73
CA TYR A 156 -17.41 10.68 0.28
C TYR A 156 -17.93 9.33 -0.18
N PHE A 157 -17.62 8.26 0.56
CA PHE A 157 -17.92 6.89 0.18
C PHE A 157 -18.85 6.21 1.19
N SER A 158 -19.86 5.48 0.73
CA SER A 158 -20.70 4.66 1.63
C SER A 158 -20.09 3.28 1.85
N LEU A 159 -20.23 2.72 3.05
CA LEU A 159 -20.22 1.27 3.25
C LEU A 159 -21.58 0.67 2.85
N VAL A 160 -21.72 -0.65 2.89
CA VAL A 160 -23.05 -1.28 2.71
C VAL A 160 -23.94 -0.96 3.91
N ASP A 161 -23.39 -1.04 5.13
CA ASP A 161 -24.00 -0.48 6.33
C ASP A 161 -23.09 0.59 6.99
N ASN A 162 -23.50 1.87 6.89
CA ASN A 162 -22.80 2.98 7.54
C ASN A 162 -23.13 3.10 9.05
N GLU A 163 -24.24 2.51 9.51
CA GLU A 163 -24.66 2.56 10.91
C GLU A 163 -23.97 1.47 11.73
N THR A 164 -23.93 0.25 11.20
CA THR A 164 -23.28 -0.90 11.83
C THR A 164 -21.98 -1.27 11.13
N VAL A 165 -20.87 -0.68 11.57
CA VAL A 165 -19.54 -1.03 11.07
C VAL A 165 -19.03 -2.31 11.73
N ASP A 166 -18.90 -3.38 10.94
CA ASP A 166 -18.35 -4.66 11.39
C ASP A 166 -17.38 -5.31 10.38
N LYS A 167 -16.91 -6.52 10.69
CA LYS A 167 -15.89 -7.20 9.89
C LYS A 167 -16.40 -7.78 8.57
N SER A 168 -17.68 -7.69 8.23
CA SER A 168 -18.27 -8.30 7.04
C SER A 168 -18.11 -7.47 5.76
N GLU A 169 -17.76 -6.19 5.88
CA GLU A 169 -17.66 -5.22 4.77
C GLU A 169 -16.38 -5.39 3.94
N GLN A 170 -16.38 -6.36 3.03
CA GLN A 170 -15.21 -6.75 2.23
C GLN A 170 -15.48 -6.50 0.75
N TYR A 171 -14.51 -5.94 0.05
CA TYR A 171 -14.64 -5.46 -1.33
C TYR A 171 -13.64 -6.18 -2.23
N TRP A 172 -14.12 -6.83 -3.29
CA TRP A 172 -13.25 -7.54 -4.22
C TRP A 172 -12.29 -6.59 -4.94
N SER A 173 -11.05 -7.04 -5.08
CA SER A 173 -10.08 -6.48 -6.00
C SER A 173 -9.87 -7.40 -7.20
N SER A 174 -9.30 -6.87 -8.28
CA SER A 174 -8.90 -7.64 -9.47
C SER A 174 -7.64 -8.50 -9.26
N ASN A 175 -7.00 -8.42 -8.09
CA ASN A 175 -5.81 -9.20 -7.76
C ASN A 175 -6.19 -10.61 -7.30
N THR A 176 -5.75 -11.62 -8.05
CA THR A 176 -5.80 -13.03 -7.62
C THR A 176 -4.66 -13.35 -6.67
N TYR A 177 -4.82 -14.38 -5.84
CA TYR A 177 -3.73 -14.94 -5.04
C TYR A 177 -3.16 -16.19 -5.71
N VAL A 178 -1.85 -16.21 -5.94
CA VAL A 178 -1.16 -17.30 -6.65
C VAL A 178 -0.72 -18.46 -5.74
N GLY A 179 -0.70 -18.23 -4.43
CA GLY A 179 -0.38 -19.22 -3.40
C GLY A 179 -1.58 -20.06 -2.96
N HIS A 180 -1.34 -20.96 -2.02
CA HIS A 180 -2.38 -21.79 -1.42
C HIS A 180 -2.89 -21.18 -0.12
N THR A 181 -4.20 -20.94 -0.01
CA THR A 181 -4.88 -20.65 1.27
C THR A 181 -5.69 -21.84 1.75
N GLU A 182 -5.93 -21.96 3.04
CA GLU A 182 -6.78 -23.03 3.58
C GLU A 182 -8.22 -22.97 3.03
N GLU A 183 -8.80 -21.77 2.95
CA GLU A 183 -10.19 -21.59 2.51
C GLU A 183 -10.33 -21.66 0.98
N GLY A 184 -9.47 -20.94 0.26
CA GLY A 184 -9.57 -20.79 -1.19
C GLY A 184 -8.71 -21.76 -1.98
N GLN A 185 -7.84 -22.53 -1.33
CA GLN A 185 -6.81 -23.35 -1.99
C GLN A 185 -6.02 -22.45 -2.97
N TYR A 186 -5.80 -22.88 -4.21
CA TYR A 186 -5.24 -22.07 -5.30
C TYR A 186 -6.27 -21.24 -6.09
N ASN A 187 -7.50 -21.12 -5.57
CA ASN A 187 -8.60 -20.35 -6.16
C ASN A 187 -8.99 -19.22 -5.21
N ALA A 188 -8.04 -18.38 -4.85
CA ALA A 188 -8.26 -17.23 -3.99
C ALA A 188 -8.02 -15.91 -4.72
N ALA A 189 -8.70 -14.87 -4.28
CA ALA A 189 -8.51 -13.50 -4.73
C ALA A 189 -8.51 -12.56 -3.53
N PHE A 190 -7.95 -11.38 -3.69
CA PHE A 190 -7.85 -10.44 -2.59
C PHE A 190 -9.03 -9.48 -2.56
N GLY A 191 -9.33 -9.01 -1.35
CA GLY A 191 -10.22 -7.89 -1.13
C GLY A 191 -9.70 -6.96 -0.03
N VAL A 192 -10.24 -5.73 -0.06
CA VAL A 192 -10.04 -4.74 1.00
C VAL A 192 -11.29 -4.70 1.87
N ASN A 193 -11.13 -4.67 3.18
CA ASN A 193 -12.22 -4.47 4.10
C ASN A 193 -12.21 -3.01 4.60
N HIS A 194 -13.02 -2.14 4.00
CA HIS A 194 -13.03 -0.72 4.36
C HIS A 194 -13.57 -0.43 5.77
N ALA A 195 -14.37 -1.33 6.34
CA ALA A 195 -14.78 -1.19 7.74
C ALA A 195 -13.60 -1.37 8.69
N THR A 196 -12.68 -2.29 8.38
CA THR A 196 -11.64 -2.73 9.32
C THR A 196 -10.21 -2.42 8.90
N GLY A 197 -10.00 -1.95 7.67
CA GLY A 197 -8.71 -1.58 7.07
C GLY A 197 -7.91 -2.74 6.48
N HIS A 198 -8.36 -3.98 6.62
CA HIS A 198 -7.57 -5.16 6.25
C HIS A 198 -7.53 -5.42 4.75
N ILE A 199 -6.38 -5.93 4.27
CA ILE A 199 -6.28 -6.64 2.98
C ILE A 199 -6.11 -8.13 3.28
N LYS A 200 -6.93 -8.98 2.67
CA LYS A 200 -6.84 -10.44 2.79
C LYS A 200 -7.23 -11.14 1.49
N ALA A 201 -6.68 -12.33 1.29
CA ALA A 201 -7.15 -13.29 0.31
C ALA A 201 -8.40 -14.01 0.85
N TYR A 202 -9.32 -14.31 -0.04
CA TYR A 202 -10.56 -15.03 0.20
C TYR A 202 -10.75 -16.04 -0.92
N ALA A 203 -11.48 -17.13 -0.64
CA ALA A 203 -11.89 -18.04 -1.70
C ALA A 203 -12.67 -17.28 -2.78
N ALA A 204 -12.24 -17.41 -4.05
CA ALA A 204 -12.80 -16.70 -5.20
C ALA A 204 -13.84 -17.53 -5.97
N LYS A 205 -13.76 -18.86 -5.85
CA LYS A 205 -14.75 -19.81 -6.36
C LYS A 205 -14.91 -20.97 -5.37
N ALA A 206 -16.10 -21.60 -5.35
CA ALA A 206 -16.30 -22.83 -4.59
C ALA A 206 -15.21 -23.87 -4.95
N PRO A 207 -14.63 -24.58 -3.97
CA PRO A 207 -13.66 -25.63 -4.23
C PRO A 207 -14.22 -26.70 -5.17
N GLU A 208 -13.38 -27.28 -6.03
CA GLU A 208 -13.79 -28.42 -6.87
C GLU A 208 -14.31 -29.56 -5.98
N GLY A 209 -15.60 -29.91 -6.11
CA GLY A 209 -16.29 -30.91 -5.29
C GLY A 209 -17.18 -30.36 -4.17
N GLY A 210 -17.22 -29.04 -3.96
CA GLY A 210 -18.17 -28.36 -3.07
C GLY A 210 -19.48 -27.97 -3.78
N MET A 211 -20.62 -28.08 -3.10
CA MET A 211 -21.90 -27.60 -3.64
C MET A 211 -21.92 -26.06 -3.69
N PRO A 212 -22.25 -25.42 -4.84
CA PRO A 212 -22.51 -23.99 -4.88
C PRO A 212 -23.75 -23.67 -4.04
N GLN A 213 -23.67 -22.76 -3.07
CA GLN A 213 -24.85 -22.24 -2.39
C GLN A 213 -24.86 -20.71 -2.39
N GLY A 214 -25.54 -20.16 -3.39
CA GLY A 214 -26.02 -18.79 -3.44
C GLY A 214 -27.02 -18.70 -4.60
N PRO A 215 -28.17 -18.01 -4.44
CA PRO A 215 -29.06 -17.81 -5.57
C PRO A 215 -28.33 -16.97 -6.63
N PRO A 216 -28.61 -17.19 -7.93
CA PRO A 216 -28.06 -16.34 -8.99
C PRO A 216 -28.45 -14.88 -8.76
N PRO A 217 -27.65 -13.90 -9.24
CA PRO A 217 -28.01 -12.50 -9.17
C PRO A 217 -29.42 -12.27 -9.73
N ALA A 218 -30.28 -11.57 -8.97
CA ALA A 218 -31.52 -11.06 -9.54
C ALA A 218 -31.12 -10.05 -10.63
N GLY A 219 -31.53 -10.33 -11.87
CA GLY A 219 -31.00 -9.68 -13.06
C GLY A 219 -30.94 -8.16 -13.01
N ASN A 220 -29.83 -7.62 -13.52
CA ASN A 220 -29.55 -6.26 -13.98
C ASN A 220 -30.67 -5.22 -13.80
N ASN A 221 -31.00 -4.89 -12.56
CA ASN A 221 -31.66 -3.62 -12.30
C ASN A 221 -30.56 -2.58 -12.07
N PRO A 222 -30.53 -1.48 -12.84
CA PRO A 222 -29.67 -0.36 -12.50
C PRO A 222 -29.98 0.10 -11.05
N PRO A 223 -29.00 0.70 -10.34
CA PRO A 223 -29.30 1.39 -9.08
C PRO A 223 -30.52 2.27 -9.31
N GLN A 224 -31.55 2.13 -8.48
CA GLN A 224 -32.79 2.88 -8.65
C GLN A 224 -32.46 4.35 -8.84
N GLY A 225 -32.64 4.82 -10.07
CA GLY A 225 -32.48 6.22 -10.43
C GLY A 225 -33.43 7.04 -9.55
N VAL A 226 -32.94 8.18 -9.10
CA VAL A 226 -33.72 9.16 -8.36
C VAL A 226 -34.94 9.52 -9.22
N ASN A 227 -36.13 9.03 -8.85
CA ASN A 227 -37.37 9.45 -9.49
C ASN A 227 -37.60 10.92 -9.12
N PRO A 228 -37.76 11.83 -10.10
CA PRO A 228 -38.06 13.23 -9.82
C PRO A 228 -39.51 13.33 -9.35
N GLY A 229 -39.72 13.23 -8.04
CA GLY A 229 -41.06 13.37 -7.46
C GLY A 229 -41.24 12.99 -6.00
N ASP A 230 -40.26 12.35 -5.34
CA ASP A 230 -40.44 11.92 -3.95
C ASP A 230 -39.86 12.92 -2.95
N ASN A 231 -40.74 13.51 -2.14
CA ASN A 231 -40.39 14.47 -1.10
C ASN A 231 -39.67 13.77 0.06
N GLY A 232 -38.35 13.59 -0.07
CA GLY A 232 -37.39 13.75 1.02
C GLY A 232 -37.61 12.96 2.32
N ASN A 233 -38.16 11.74 2.29
CA ASN A 233 -38.16 10.84 3.44
C ASN A 233 -37.54 9.48 3.08
N PRO A 234 -36.52 9.01 3.82
CA PRO A 234 -35.92 7.71 3.59
C PRO A 234 -36.91 6.56 3.88
N PRO A 235 -36.83 5.42 3.17
CA PRO A 235 -37.65 4.26 3.45
C PRO A 235 -37.43 3.75 4.88
N ASN A 236 -38.53 3.43 5.56
CA ASN A 236 -38.58 2.94 6.94
C ASN A 236 -37.81 1.61 7.11
N PRO A 237 -37.02 1.40 8.18
CA PRO A 237 -36.26 0.17 8.38
C PRO A 237 -37.20 -1.01 8.63
N GLY A 238 -37.11 -2.02 7.77
CA GLY A 238 -37.77 -3.31 7.98
C GLY A 238 -37.28 -3.95 9.27
N GLN A 239 -38.18 -4.09 10.25
CA GLN A 239 -37.94 -4.83 11.48
C GLN A 239 -37.78 -6.33 11.20
N GLY A 240 -36.74 -6.94 11.76
CA GLY A 240 -36.78 -8.32 12.24
C GLY A 240 -36.54 -9.43 11.21
N GLY A 241 -35.33 -9.48 10.62
CA GLY A 241 -34.81 -10.67 9.93
C GLY A 241 -33.47 -11.08 10.50
N GLN A 242 -33.27 -12.36 10.83
CA GLN A 242 -31.98 -12.91 11.21
C GLN A 242 -30.94 -12.57 10.12
N ARG A 243 -29.83 -11.94 10.52
CA ARG A 243 -28.70 -11.61 9.63
C ARG A 243 -28.20 -12.90 8.99
N PRO A 244 -28.13 -13.02 7.66
CA PRO A 244 -27.46 -14.16 7.07
C PRO A 244 -26.00 -14.10 7.51
N THR A 245 -25.50 -15.13 8.17
CA THR A 245 -24.08 -15.47 8.06
C THR A 245 -23.85 -15.75 6.58
N GLY A 246 -23.51 -14.69 5.84
CA GLY A 246 -23.45 -14.70 4.38
C GLY A 246 -22.51 -15.79 3.89
N ASN A 247 -22.77 -16.28 2.67
CA ASN A 247 -21.85 -17.20 2.01
C ASN A 247 -20.43 -16.56 2.01
N PRO A 248 -19.41 -17.22 2.60
CA PRO A 248 -18.07 -16.66 2.75
C PRO A 248 -17.40 -16.35 1.41
N MET A 249 -17.94 -16.85 0.30
CA MET A 249 -17.52 -16.56 -1.08
C MET A 249 -17.99 -15.19 -1.59
N LEU A 250 -19.00 -14.60 -0.95
CA LEU A 250 -19.60 -13.37 -1.44
C LEU A 250 -18.91 -12.16 -0.80
N LYS A 251 -18.53 -11.20 -1.63
CA LYS A 251 -17.96 -9.90 -1.21
C LYS A 251 -18.62 -8.79 -2.02
N HIS A 252 -18.62 -7.58 -1.49
CA HIS A 252 -19.15 -6.41 -2.17
C HIS A 252 -18.20 -5.93 -3.26
N VAL A 253 -18.70 -5.01 -4.08
CA VAL A 253 -17.91 -4.41 -5.16
C VAL A 253 -18.09 -2.90 -5.13
N ARG A 254 -16.97 -2.20 -5.36
CA ARG A 254 -16.94 -0.78 -5.67
C ARG A 254 -16.18 -0.61 -6.98
N ALA A 255 -16.90 -0.31 -8.05
CA ALA A 255 -16.28 -0.13 -9.36
C ALA A 255 -15.44 1.16 -9.40
N VAL A 256 -14.40 1.13 -10.22
CA VAL A 256 -13.52 2.27 -10.52
C VAL A 256 -13.39 2.44 -12.03
N ARG A 257 -13.06 3.64 -12.48
CA ARG A 257 -12.68 3.94 -13.87
C ARG A 257 -11.54 4.95 -13.93
N GLY A 258 -10.85 4.98 -15.07
CA GLY A 258 -9.63 5.77 -15.30
C GLY A 258 -8.36 4.92 -15.43
N GLU A 259 -7.24 5.60 -15.61
CA GLU A 259 -5.91 4.97 -15.74
C GLU A 259 -5.54 4.15 -14.50
N VAL A 260 -4.80 3.05 -14.69
CA VAL A 260 -4.41 2.18 -13.57
C VAL A 260 -3.45 2.93 -12.65
N TYR A 261 -3.79 3.01 -11.37
CA TYR A 261 -2.93 3.56 -10.33
C TYR A 261 -2.07 2.46 -9.68
N GLY A 262 -0.89 2.83 -9.19
CA GLY A 262 -0.07 1.95 -8.36
C GLY A 262 0.95 1.11 -9.12
N VAL A 263 1.32 1.51 -10.34
CA VAL A 263 2.37 0.87 -11.12
C VAL A 263 3.72 1.46 -10.70
N ASN A 264 4.59 0.61 -10.12
CA ASN A 264 5.94 1.00 -9.73
C ASN A 264 6.88 1.05 -10.95
N ASP A 265 7.98 1.79 -10.83
CA ASP A 265 9.10 1.80 -11.77
C ASP A 265 10.43 1.68 -10.99
N PHE A 266 10.71 0.45 -10.54
CA PHE A 266 11.87 0.15 -9.72
C PHE A 266 13.18 0.17 -10.52
N HIS A 267 14.21 0.75 -9.91
CA HIS A 267 15.57 0.81 -10.41
C HIS A 267 16.54 0.47 -9.28
N ASP A 268 17.31 -0.61 -9.44
CA ASP A 268 18.40 -0.96 -8.53
C ASP A 268 19.57 0.01 -8.76
N ASN A 269 19.93 0.75 -7.71
CA ASN A 269 21.02 1.73 -7.77
C ASN A 269 22.42 1.09 -7.66
N GLY A 270 22.50 -0.21 -7.34
CA GLY A 270 23.77 -0.94 -7.23
C GLY A 270 24.55 -0.65 -5.94
N ASP A 271 23.97 0.08 -4.99
CA ASP A 271 24.57 0.50 -3.72
C ASP A 271 23.82 -0.03 -2.48
N GLY A 272 22.91 -0.99 -2.69
CA GLY A 272 22.03 -1.53 -1.65
C GLY A 272 20.70 -0.77 -1.51
N THR A 273 20.38 0.12 -2.44
CA THR A 273 19.09 0.83 -2.52
C THR A 273 18.36 0.58 -3.83
N ILE A 274 17.04 0.70 -3.80
CA ILE A 274 16.15 0.61 -4.97
C ILE A 274 15.32 1.89 -5.04
N THR A 275 15.37 2.60 -6.16
CA THR A 275 14.52 3.77 -6.39
C THR A 275 13.27 3.36 -7.15
N ASP A 276 12.11 3.73 -6.64
CA ASP A 276 10.85 3.71 -7.38
C ASP A 276 10.62 5.08 -8.03
N ARG A 277 10.95 5.17 -9.32
CA ARG A 277 10.84 6.42 -10.09
C ARG A 277 9.38 6.86 -10.28
N ALA A 278 8.43 5.94 -10.14
CA ALA A 278 7.01 6.25 -10.25
C ALA A 278 6.47 6.99 -9.02
N THR A 279 7.09 6.80 -7.84
CA THR A 279 6.62 7.37 -6.56
C THR A 279 7.55 8.43 -5.99
N GLY A 280 8.79 8.50 -6.46
CA GLY A 280 9.83 9.36 -5.87
C GLY A 280 10.40 8.80 -4.56
N LEU A 281 10.13 7.53 -4.25
CA LEU A 281 10.65 6.86 -3.05
C LEU A 281 11.91 6.07 -3.37
N MET A 282 12.80 5.99 -2.40
CA MET A 282 13.96 5.09 -2.42
C MET A 282 13.90 4.17 -1.20
N TRP A 283 14.14 2.90 -1.44
CA TRP A 283 13.97 1.81 -0.49
C TRP A 283 15.30 1.13 -0.21
N ALA A 284 15.48 0.62 1.00
CA ALA A 284 16.54 -0.34 1.26
C ALA A 284 16.27 -1.62 0.47
N LYS A 285 17.29 -2.15 -0.21
CA LYS A 285 17.21 -3.41 -0.95
C LYS A 285 17.09 -4.61 -0.02
N TYR A 286 17.72 -4.56 1.14
CA TYR A 286 17.70 -5.61 2.17
C TYR A 286 16.80 -5.20 3.33
N ASP A 287 16.20 -6.18 4.00
CA ASP A 287 15.60 -5.98 5.32
C ASP A 287 16.64 -6.04 6.47
N ASN A 288 16.16 -5.83 7.70
CA ASN A 288 16.98 -5.84 8.91
C ASN A 288 17.39 -7.25 9.40
N LYS A 289 17.00 -8.33 8.71
CA LYS A 289 17.36 -9.74 8.97
C LYS A 289 16.96 -10.31 10.34
N LYS A 290 16.13 -9.61 11.11
CA LYS A 290 15.60 -10.10 12.38
C LYS A 290 14.24 -9.47 12.71
N GLY A 291 13.38 -10.25 13.35
CA GLY A 291 12.17 -9.71 13.95
C GLY A 291 12.53 -8.80 15.13
N VAL A 292 11.85 -7.66 15.22
CA VAL A 292 11.98 -6.67 16.28
C VAL A 292 10.60 -6.17 16.68
N ASP A 293 10.46 -5.66 17.91
CA ASP A 293 9.20 -5.02 18.30
C ASP A 293 9.04 -3.69 17.57
N TRP A 294 7.87 -3.06 17.71
CA TRP A 294 7.58 -1.86 16.95
C TRP A 294 8.42 -0.64 17.36
N VAL A 295 8.81 -0.54 18.63
CA VAL A 295 9.65 0.57 19.13
C VAL A 295 11.08 0.40 18.62
N GLU A 296 11.62 -0.82 18.65
CA GLU A 296 12.91 -1.16 18.06
C GLU A 296 12.91 -0.96 16.54
N ALA A 297 11.78 -1.16 15.85
CA ALA A 297 11.64 -0.90 14.43
C ALA A 297 11.78 0.60 14.08
N LEU A 298 11.12 1.48 14.85
CA LEU A 298 11.28 2.92 14.73
C LEU A 298 12.74 3.32 14.97
N TYR A 299 13.32 2.83 16.07
CA TYR A 299 14.71 3.13 16.41
C TYR A 299 15.69 2.66 15.33
N TYR A 300 15.51 1.45 14.79
CA TYR A 300 16.35 0.93 13.70
C TYR A 300 16.31 1.84 12.47
N ALA A 301 15.12 2.30 12.07
CA ALA A 301 14.97 3.13 10.89
C ALA A 301 15.66 4.50 11.05
N GLU A 302 15.44 5.17 12.19
CA GLU A 302 16.00 6.51 12.47
C GLU A 302 17.52 6.53 12.60
N ASN A 303 18.14 5.38 12.92
CA ASN A 303 19.58 5.28 13.15
C ASN A 303 20.33 4.57 12.01
N LEU A 304 19.63 4.21 10.91
CA LEU A 304 20.27 3.55 9.78
C LEU A 304 21.08 4.56 8.96
N GLU A 305 22.35 4.23 8.70
CA GLU A 305 23.13 4.83 7.62
C GLU A 305 23.30 3.78 6.50
N LEU A 306 22.78 4.08 5.31
CA LEU A 306 22.83 3.20 4.14
C LEU A 306 23.04 4.04 2.88
N ALA A 307 23.97 3.62 2.02
CA ALA A 307 24.35 4.32 0.79
C ALA A 307 24.70 5.81 0.98
N GLY A 308 25.26 6.17 2.15
CA GLY A 308 25.60 7.56 2.50
C GLY A 308 24.40 8.43 2.92
N TYR A 309 23.25 7.81 3.17
CA TYR A 309 22.03 8.47 3.61
C TYR A 309 21.65 8.10 5.04
N THR A 310 21.14 9.08 5.80
CA THR A 310 20.81 8.96 7.22
C THR A 310 19.38 9.42 7.55
N ASP A 311 18.56 9.70 6.54
CA ASP A 311 17.16 10.13 6.63
C ASP A 311 16.20 9.00 6.23
N TRP A 312 16.58 7.77 6.59
CA TRP A 312 15.74 6.59 6.47
C TRP A 312 14.65 6.61 7.53
N ARG A 313 13.48 6.07 7.17
CA ARG A 313 12.32 5.99 8.06
C ARG A 313 11.56 4.69 7.85
N LEU A 314 10.77 4.33 8.85
CA LEU A 314 9.79 3.25 8.72
C LEU A 314 8.66 3.72 7.79
N PRO A 315 8.32 2.98 6.73
CA PRO A 315 7.27 3.36 5.79
C PRO A 315 5.91 3.38 6.48
N ASN A 316 5.02 4.28 6.06
CA ASN A 316 3.62 4.18 6.47
C ASN A 316 2.93 3.00 5.76
N VAL A 317 1.73 2.62 6.21
CA VAL A 317 1.03 1.44 5.68
C VAL A 317 0.72 1.51 4.18
N LYS A 318 0.47 2.71 3.64
CA LYS A 318 0.19 2.89 2.20
C LYS A 318 1.46 2.81 1.36
N GLU A 319 2.58 3.34 1.85
CA GLU A 319 3.88 3.22 1.18
C GLU A 319 4.32 1.76 1.12
N LEU A 320 4.24 1.03 2.25
CA LEU A 320 4.65 -0.37 2.30
C LEU A 320 3.72 -1.28 1.49
N GLN A 321 2.41 -1.04 1.52
CA GLN A 321 1.47 -1.73 0.63
C GLN A 321 1.76 -1.42 -0.85
N GLY A 322 2.26 -0.22 -1.14
CA GLY A 322 2.59 0.22 -2.49
C GLY A 322 3.70 -0.54 -3.20
N ILE A 323 4.54 -1.28 -2.47
CA ILE A 323 5.59 -2.15 -3.03
C ILE A 323 5.22 -3.64 -3.05
N VAL A 324 4.02 -4.00 -2.59
CA VAL A 324 3.54 -5.39 -2.65
C VAL A 324 3.33 -5.79 -4.11
N ASP A 325 3.85 -6.95 -4.47
CA ASP A 325 3.65 -7.60 -5.76
C ASP A 325 2.82 -8.87 -5.57
N TYR A 326 1.53 -8.76 -5.88
CA TYR A 326 0.56 -9.85 -5.76
C TYR A 326 0.72 -10.95 -6.82
N SER A 327 1.67 -10.82 -7.75
CA SER A 327 2.01 -11.89 -8.68
C SER A 327 2.91 -12.97 -8.06
N TYR A 328 3.51 -12.72 -6.89
CA TYR A 328 4.36 -13.66 -6.16
C TYR A 328 3.72 -14.11 -4.85
N ALA A 329 3.95 -15.37 -4.46
CA ALA A 329 3.61 -15.86 -3.13
C ALA A 329 4.43 -17.11 -2.78
N PRO A 330 4.65 -17.39 -1.48
CA PRO A 330 5.36 -18.60 -1.08
C PRO A 330 4.51 -19.84 -1.37
N GLY A 331 5.08 -20.80 -2.09
CA GLY A 331 4.34 -21.96 -2.59
C GLY A 331 3.34 -21.61 -3.68
N ALA A 332 3.65 -20.61 -4.53
CA ALA A 332 2.85 -20.30 -5.70
C ALA A 332 2.66 -21.54 -6.59
N LYS A 333 1.48 -21.64 -7.23
CA LYS A 333 1.16 -22.75 -8.14
C LYS A 333 2.12 -22.82 -9.33
N ASP A 334 2.52 -21.66 -9.84
CA ASP A 334 3.60 -21.53 -10.81
C ASP A 334 4.93 -21.35 -10.05
N PRO A 335 5.87 -22.29 -10.13
CA PRO A 335 7.14 -22.20 -9.41
C PRO A 335 8.02 -20.99 -9.79
N THR A 336 7.76 -20.35 -10.94
CA THR A 336 8.47 -19.12 -11.35
C THR A 336 8.01 -17.88 -10.58
N LEU A 337 6.87 -17.99 -9.89
CA LEU A 337 6.26 -16.96 -9.05
C LEU A 337 6.40 -17.30 -7.54
N ASP A 338 7.17 -18.34 -7.20
CA ASP A 338 7.42 -18.73 -5.81
C ASP A 338 8.42 -17.77 -5.14
N GLY A 339 7.95 -17.01 -4.16
CA GLY A 339 8.73 -15.96 -3.52
C GLY A 339 7.91 -15.11 -2.56
N PRO A 340 8.52 -14.12 -1.90
CA PRO A 340 7.77 -13.13 -1.13
C PRO A 340 6.86 -12.32 -2.07
N ALA A 341 5.74 -11.81 -1.56
CA ALA A 341 4.84 -10.92 -2.30
C ALA A 341 5.39 -9.49 -2.46
N ILE A 342 6.64 -9.37 -2.91
CA ILE A 342 7.36 -8.13 -3.21
C ILE A 342 8.21 -8.41 -4.46
N ASP A 343 8.42 -7.39 -5.30
CA ASP A 343 9.22 -7.50 -6.52
C ASP A 343 10.59 -8.21 -6.25
N PRO A 344 11.03 -9.17 -7.08
CA PRO A 344 12.28 -9.92 -6.89
C PRO A 344 13.56 -9.07 -6.86
N MET A 345 13.50 -7.79 -7.21
CA MET A 345 14.60 -6.84 -7.02
C MET A 345 14.92 -6.62 -5.53
N PHE A 346 13.93 -6.78 -4.64
CA PHE A 346 14.10 -6.67 -3.20
C PHE A 346 14.56 -7.99 -2.58
N ASP A 347 15.63 -7.93 -1.81
CA ASP A 347 16.11 -9.08 -1.05
C ASP A 347 15.33 -9.18 0.28
N CYS A 348 14.48 -10.19 0.40
CA CYS A 348 13.75 -10.51 1.63
C CYS A 348 14.42 -11.66 2.38
N SER A 349 14.49 -11.56 3.71
CA SER A 349 14.93 -12.65 4.57
C SER A 349 14.02 -13.86 4.46
N GLU A 350 14.60 -15.05 4.48
CA GLU A 350 13.86 -16.31 4.60
C GLU A 350 13.69 -16.67 6.08
N ILE A 351 12.48 -17.07 6.45
CA ILE A 351 12.14 -17.56 7.79
C ILE A 351 11.56 -18.97 7.70
N VAL A 352 11.40 -19.60 8.86
CA VAL A 352 10.60 -20.82 9.01
C VAL A 352 9.36 -20.46 9.79
N ASN A 353 8.18 -20.72 9.22
CA ASN A 353 6.91 -20.41 9.89
C ASN A 353 6.54 -21.45 10.96
N GLU A 354 5.40 -21.27 11.61
CA GLU A 354 4.91 -22.09 12.71
C GLU A 354 4.60 -23.54 12.30
N ASN A 355 4.44 -23.80 10.99
CA ASN A 355 4.25 -25.15 10.42
C ASN A 355 5.58 -25.83 10.03
N GLY A 356 6.71 -25.13 10.18
CA GLY A 356 8.02 -25.64 9.76
C GLY A 356 8.33 -25.41 8.28
N ASP A 357 7.50 -24.66 7.57
CA ASP A 357 7.68 -24.37 6.14
C ASP A 357 8.62 -23.18 5.93
N LYS A 358 9.36 -23.19 4.82
CA LYS A 358 10.06 -22.00 4.32
C LYS A 358 9.02 -20.91 4.02
N ASP A 359 9.29 -19.72 4.53
CA ASP A 359 8.40 -18.56 4.42
C ASP A 359 9.19 -17.24 4.44
N TYR A 360 8.48 -16.12 4.43
CA TYR A 360 9.06 -14.78 4.47
C TYR A 360 8.39 -13.93 5.57
N PRO A 361 9.07 -12.90 6.09
CA PRO A 361 8.60 -12.18 7.25
C PRO A 361 7.41 -11.26 6.94
N TYR A 362 6.82 -10.74 8.00
CA TYR A 362 5.98 -9.55 7.94
C TYR A 362 6.83 -8.31 8.21
N TYR A 363 6.42 -7.18 7.67
CA TYR A 363 7.13 -5.92 7.82
C TYR A 363 6.29 -4.89 8.56
N TRP A 364 6.87 -4.29 9.60
CA TRP A 364 6.24 -3.20 10.34
C TRP A 364 6.04 -1.95 9.48
N THR A 365 4.99 -1.20 9.80
CA THR A 365 4.75 0.15 9.29
C THR A 365 4.79 1.16 10.43
N SER A 366 4.97 2.44 10.11
CA SER A 366 4.89 3.54 11.08
C SER A 366 3.47 3.96 11.43
N THR A 367 2.45 3.37 10.78
CA THR A 367 1.04 3.70 10.99
C THR A 367 0.47 2.89 12.16
N SER A 368 0.04 3.60 13.21
CA SER A 368 -0.64 2.99 14.35
C SER A 368 -2.07 2.56 13.99
N ALA A 369 -2.55 1.50 14.64
CA ALA A 369 -3.89 0.94 14.41
C ALA A 369 -4.70 0.87 15.72
N ARG A 370 -6.01 1.00 15.56
CA ARG A 370 -7.01 0.68 16.58
C ARG A 370 -8.19 -0.02 15.93
N PHE A 371 -9.00 -0.71 16.72
CA PHE A 371 -10.28 -1.23 16.26
C PHE A 371 -11.24 -0.07 15.99
N GLN A 372 -12.00 0.35 16.99
CA GLN A 372 -13.04 1.35 16.83
C GLN A 372 -12.58 2.74 17.30
N LYS A 373 -13.22 3.77 16.75
CA LYS A 373 -13.06 5.15 17.23
C LYS A 373 -13.24 5.23 18.75
N GLY A 374 -12.32 5.96 19.41
CA GLY A 374 -12.32 6.12 20.87
C GLY A 374 -11.65 4.99 21.65
N LYS A 375 -11.14 3.95 20.98
CA LYS A 375 -10.24 2.97 21.59
C LYS A 375 -8.77 3.41 21.47
N PRO A 376 -7.87 2.94 22.36
CA PRO A 376 -6.44 3.24 22.26
C PRO A 376 -5.79 2.61 21.01
N TYR A 377 -4.71 3.22 20.53
CA TYR A 377 -3.88 2.73 19.42
C TYR A 377 -2.83 1.71 19.87
N TYR A 378 -3.30 0.59 20.45
CA TYR A 378 -2.43 -0.49 20.97
C TYR A 378 -1.61 -1.19 19.88
N TYR A 379 -2.02 -1.05 18.63
CA TYR A 379 -1.52 -1.84 17.53
C TYR A 379 -0.75 -0.99 16.52
N ALA A 380 0.02 -1.64 15.66
CA ALA A 380 0.61 -1.04 14.47
C ALA A 380 0.31 -1.93 13.26
N TRP A 381 0.12 -1.31 12.09
CA TRP A 381 -0.09 -2.06 10.86
C TRP A 381 1.21 -2.74 10.40
N TYR A 382 1.07 -3.92 9.80
CA TYR A 382 2.11 -4.64 9.10
C TYR A 382 1.62 -5.08 7.72
N VAL A 383 2.59 -5.39 6.86
CA VAL A 383 2.37 -6.03 5.56
C VAL A 383 3.07 -7.38 5.54
N ALA A 384 2.34 -8.45 5.22
CA ALA A 384 2.87 -9.79 5.18
C ALA A 384 3.55 -10.06 3.83
N ALA A 385 4.89 -10.12 3.75
CA ALA A 385 5.54 -10.52 2.51
C ALA A 385 5.52 -12.04 2.30
N GLY A 386 5.51 -12.81 3.39
CA GLY A 386 5.23 -14.25 3.37
C GLY A 386 3.76 -14.58 3.62
N ARG A 387 3.45 -15.87 3.82
CA ARG A 387 2.08 -16.34 4.07
C ARG A 387 1.50 -15.72 5.33
N ALA A 388 0.26 -15.28 5.27
CA ALA A 388 -0.41 -14.66 6.41
C ALA A 388 -1.15 -15.73 7.23
N VAL A 389 -0.40 -16.33 8.16
CA VAL A 389 -0.76 -17.58 8.81
C VAL A 389 -1.47 -17.44 10.16
N ASN A 390 -2.15 -18.52 10.57
CA ASN A 390 -2.68 -18.70 11.91
C ASN A 390 -1.60 -19.27 12.88
N PRO A 391 -1.90 -19.52 14.18
CA PRO A 391 -0.92 -20.11 15.12
C PRO A 391 -0.39 -21.50 14.77
N LEU A 392 -0.97 -22.19 13.79
CA LEU A 392 -0.51 -23.48 13.27
C LEU A 392 0.36 -23.33 12.02
N GLY A 393 0.62 -22.10 11.56
CA GLY A 393 1.40 -21.82 10.35
C GLY A 393 0.65 -22.04 9.05
N LEU A 394 -0.68 -22.18 9.10
CA LEU A 394 -1.54 -22.35 7.92
C LEU A 394 -1.98 -21.00 7.36
N ASP A 395 -1.90 -20.81 6.04
CA ASP A 395 -2.20 -19.56 5.37
C ASP A 395 -3.72 -19.34 5.20
N PHE A 396 -4.26 -18.32 5.87
CA PHE A 396 -5.67 -17.96 5.78
C PHE A 396 -5.92 -16.65 5.02
N HIS A 397 -4.89 -15.85 4.81
CA HIS A 397 -5.07 -14.46 4.35
C HIS A 397 -4.16 -14.07 3.19
N GLY A 398 -3.23 -14.93 2.78
CA GLY A 398 -2.37 -14.76 1.62
C GLY A 398 -1.18 -13.83 1.86
N ALA A 399 -0.06 -14.12 1.19
CA ALA A 399 1.06 -13.20 1.09
C ALA A 399 0.64 -11.90 0.37
N GLY A 400 1.00 -10.75 0.94
CA GLY A 400 0.52 -9.42 0.56
C GLY A 400 -0.63 -8.90 1.43
N ALA A 401 -1.06 -9.65 2.45
CA ALA A 401 -2.07 -9.21 3.41
C ALA A 401 -1.60 -8.00 4.23
N VAL A 402 -2.56 -7.14 4.59
CA VAL A 402 -2.34 -5.97 5.45
C VAL A 402 -3.21 -6.12 6.69
N ARG A 403 -2.55 -6.19 7.85
CA ARG A 403 -3.19 -6.44 9.16
C ARG A 403 -2.41 -5.69 10.24
N PHE A 404 -2.78 -5.83 11.50
CA PHE A 404 -2.06 -5.19 12.59
C PHE A 404 -1.81 -6.15 13.74
N ASP A 405 -0.72 -5.90 14.47
CA ASP A 405 -0.30 -6.64 15.66
C ASP A 405 -0.08 -5.66 16.82
N THR A 406 -0.03 -6.17 18.05
CA THR A 406 0.35 -5.37 19.22
C THR A 406 1.76 -4.80 19.05
N LYS A 407 1.97 -3.55 19.49
CA LYS A 407 3.26 -2.86 19.36
C LYS A 407 4.39 -3.50 20.17
N HIS A 408 4.04 -4.24 21.22
CA HIS A 408 5.01 -4.88 22.12
C HIS A 408 4.50 -6.22 22.63
N GLU A 409 5.44 -7.04 23.09
CA GLU A 409 5.14 -8.31 23.74
C GLU A 409 4.25 -8.09 24.97
N ASN A 410 3.27 -8.99 25.18
CA ASN A 410 2.27 -8.91 26.25
C ASN A 410 1.35 -7.69 26.21
N GLY A 411 1.24 -6.99 25.08
CA GLY A 411 0.22 -5.96 24.88
C GLY A 411 -1.20 -6.52 24.75
N PRO A 412 -2.21 -5.66 24.58
CA PRO A 412 -3.59 -6.10 24.43
C PRO A 412 -3.78 -7.02 23.23
N ALA A 413 -4.61 -8.05 23.40
CA ALA A 413 -4.79 -9.06 22.38
C ALA A 413 -5.29 -8.46 21.05
N GLY A 414 -4.69 -8.88 19.94
CA GLY A 414 -5.01 -8.44 18.58
C GLY A 414 -6.07 -9.30 17.89
N GLU A 415 -6.09 -9.25 16.54
CA GLU A 415 -6.90 -10.15 15.72
C GLU A 415 -6.09 -11.40 15.34
N GLY A 416 -6.17 -12.49 16.12
CA GLY A 416 -5.62 -13.80 15.72
C GLY A 416 -4.28 -14.16 16.38
N GLY A 417 -3.46 -14.97 15.69
CA GLY A 417 -2.12 -15.35 16.16
C GLY A 417 -1.17 -14.16 16.06
N GLU A 418 -0.56 -13.77 17.17
CA GLU A 418 0.21 -12.53 17.28
C GLU A 418 1.67 -12.75 16.89
N ARG A 419 2.15 -12.00 15.89
CA ARG A 419 3.59 -11.83 15.65
C ARG A 419 3.99 -10.42 16.09
N TYR A 420 4.34 -10.29 17.37
CA TYR A 420 4.80 -9.02 17.95
C TYR A 420 6.24 -8.67 17.57
N TYR A 421 6.99 -9.61 16.98
CA TYR A 421 8.28 -9.37 16.36
C TYR A 421 8.16 -9.46 14.83
N ASN A 422 8.20 -8.32 14.15
CA ASN A 422 8.18 -8.22 12.68
C ASN A 422 9.47 -7.56 12.17
N TYR A 423 9.74 -7.72 10.88
CA TYR A 423 10.95 -7.24 10.23
C TYR A 423 10.78 -5.78 9.79
N VAL A 424 11.88 -5.17 9.36
CA VAL A 424 11.88 -3.77 8.92
C VAL A 424 12.50 -3.65 7.53
N ARG A 425 11.79 -2.95 6.65
CA ARG A 425 12.30 -2.41 5.40
C ARG A 425 12.08 -0.90 5.41
N VAL A 426 13.16 -0.14 5.29
CA VAL A 426 13.11 1.31 5.39
C VAL A 426 12.92 1.97 4.03
N VAL A 427 12.39 3.19 4.07
CA VAL A 427 12.16 4.06 2.92
C VAL A 427 12.69 5.45 3.19
N ARG A 428 12.95 6.21 2.13
CA ARG A 428 13.22 7.65 2.14
C ARG A 428 12.65 8.27 0.87
N ASP A 429 12.59 9.60 0.83
CA ASP A 429 12.28 10.32 -0.41
C ASP A 429 13.57 10.51 -1.23
N VAL A 430 13.47 10.42 -2.56
CA VAL A 430 14.51 10.89 -3.48
C VAL A 430 14.56 12.41 -3.41
N LYS A 431 15.78 12.99 -3.37
CA LYS A 431 16.02 14.42 -3.20
C LYS A 431 16.53 15.09 -4.47
#